data_AF-A0A1J5PPL8-F1
#
_entry.id   AF-A0A1J5PPL8-F1
#
_cell.length_a   1.000
_cell.length_b   1.000
_cell.length_c   1.000
_cell.angle_alpha   90.00
_cell.angle_beta   90.00
_cell.angle_gamma   90.00
#
_symmetry.space_group_name_H-M   'P 1'
#
loop_
_entity.id
_entity.type
_entity.pdbx_description
1 polymer ?
#
loop_
_entity_poly.entity_id
_entity_poly.type
_entity_poly.pdbx_seq_one_letter_code
_entity_poly.pdbx_strand_id
1 'polypeptide(L)'
;MFQDELELPPAKVRVKVGGGIAGHNGLRSVSAHIGNDYRRVRLGIGHPGVKELVHGHVLSDFAKSDAPWVEALCAAIADNAGLLTSGKDSTFQNKVHLAMQAKGFFDKDSGGAA
;
A
#
# COMPACT_ATOMS: atom_id res chain seq x y z
N MET A 1 5.17 10.05 0.71
CA MET A 1 4.21 9.87 -0.40
C MET A 1 3.43 8.58 -0.17
N PHE A 2 2.10 8.62 -0.27
CA PHE A 2 1.25 7.43 -0.32
C PHE A 2 1.00 7.07 -1.79
N GLN A 3 0.95 5.77 -2.11
CA GLN A 3 0.74 5.31 -3.48
C GLN A 3 0.13 3.91 -3.51
N ASP A 4 -0.64 3.64 -4.54
CA ASP A 4 -1.12 2.31 -4.90
C ASP A 4 0.02 1.41 -5.39
N GLU A 5 -0.02 0.14 -5.00
CA GLU A 5 0.99 -0.85 -5.31
C GLU A 5 0.36 -2.13 -5.85
N LEU A 6 0.67 -2.45 -7.10
CA LEU A 6 0.16 -3.63 -7.80
C LEU A 6 0.79 -4.92 -7.28
N GLU A 7 2.08 -4.87 -6.91
CA GLU A 7 2.84 -6.05 -6.48
C GLU A 7 2.58 -6.45 -5.02
N LEU A 8 1.78 -5.67 -4.29
CA LEU A 8 1.36 -6.01 -2.94
C LEU A 8 -0.08 -6.56 -2.97
N PRO A 9 -0.35 -7.63 -2.21
CA PRO A 9 -1.72 -8.11 -2.04
C PRO A 9 -2.64 -6.98 -1.52
N PRO A 10 -3.94 -7.03 -1.86
CA PRO A 10 -4.92 -6.09 -1.33
C PRO A 10 -4.82 -5.94 0.19
N ALA A 11 -5.07 -4.73 0.69
CA ALA A 11 -4.98 -4.35 2.10
C ALA A 11 -3.58 -4.41 2.75
N LYS A 12 -2.52 -4.90 2.07
CA LYS A 12 -1.16 -4.91 2.63
C LYS A 12 -0.50 -3.54 2.50
N VAL A 13 0.24 -3.14 3.54
CA VAL A 13 1.03 -1.91 3.56
C VAL A 13 2.49 -2.20 3.77
N ARG A 14 3.33 -1.52 2.98
CA ARG A 14 4.77 -1.48 3.19
C ARG A 14 5.30 -0.05 3.19
N VAL A 15 6.23 0.25 4.08
CA VAL A 15 6.97 1.52 4.07
C VAL A 15 8.38 1.27 3.55
N LYS A 16 8.83 2.08 2.61
CA LYS A 16 10.18 2.03 2.05
C LYS A 16 10.69 3.44 1.76
N VAL A 17 11.99 3.66 1.93
CA VAL A 17 12.67 4.86 1.44
C VAL A 17 13.36 4.52 0.12
N GLY A 18 13.12 5.34 -0.90
CA GLY A 18 13.68 5.14 -2.24
C GLY A 18 13.32 3.83 -2.93
N GLY A 19 14.24 3.35 -3.77
CA GLY A 19 14.05 2.17 -4.62
C GLY A 19 13.40 2.46 -5.98
N GLY A 20 13.30 1.43 -6.83
CA GLY A 20 12.76 1.58 -8.18
C GLY A 20 11.35 2.15 -8.23
N ILE A 21 11.01 2.76 -9.37
CA ILE A 21 9.71 3.39 -9.63
C ILE A 21 8.66 2.35 -10.09
N ALA A 22 9.09 1.12 -10.42
CA ALA A 22 8.23 -0.01 -10.76
C ALA A 22 7.15 0.28 -11.82
N GLY A 23 7.43 1.19 -12.75
CA GLY A 23 6.48 1.58 -13.79
C GLY A 23 5.37 2.55 -13.35
N HIS A 24 5.33 2.94 -12.07
CA HIS A 24 4.32 3.87 -11.55
C HIS A 24 4.52 5.29 -12.11
N ASN A 25 3.56 5.77 -12.89
CA ASN A 25 3.64 7.05 -13.61
C ASN A 25 3.76 8.27 -12.67
N GLY A 26 2.99 8.29 -11.58
CA GLY A 26 3.11 9.34 -10.54
C GLY A 26 4.51 9.40 -9.90
N LEU A 27 5.03 8.25 -9.45
CA LEU A 27 6.40 8.15 -8.91
C LEU A 27 7.47 8.57 -9.93
N ARG A 28 7.30 8.26 -11.21
CA ARG A 28 8.19 8.73 -12.30
C ARG A 28 8.27 10.25 -12.34
N SER A 29 7.10 10.90 -12.34
CA SER A 29 7.01 12.35 -12.40
C SER A 29 7.61 13.02 -11.16
N VAL A 30 7.21 12.57 -9.96
CA VAL A 30 7.72 13.14 -8.69
C VAL A 30 9.23 12.95 -8.59
N SER A 31 9.74 11.74 -8.84
CA SER A 31 11.16 11.45 -8.69
C SER A 31 12.04 12.21 -9.68
N ALA A 32 11.51 12.59 -10.84
CA ALA A 32 12.23 13.41 -11.80
C ALA A 32 12.52 14.83 -11.28
N HIS A 33 11.74 15.32 -10.30
CA HIS A 33 11.88 16.68 -9.78
C HIS A 33 12.61 16.74 -8.43
N ILE A 34 12.36 15.76 -7.54
CA ILE A 34 12.88 15.80 -6.17
C ILE A 34 13.86 14.66 -5.87
N GLY A 35 14.25 13.88 -6.87
CA GLY A 35 15.03 12.66 -6.70
C GLY A 35 14.20 11.53 -6.09
N ASN A 36 14.86 10.44 -5.74
CA ASN A 36 14.20 9.19 -5.35
C ASN A 36 14.21 8.94 -3.84
N ASP A 37 14.97 9.71 -3.06
CA ASP A 37 15.28 9.42 -1.65
C ASP A 37 14.22 9.90 -0.67
N TYR A 38 12.95 9.61 -0.98
CA TYR A 38 11.82 9.96 -0.14
C TYR A 38 11.07 8.71 0.34
N ARG A 39 10.35 8.88 1.46
CA ARG A 39 9.53 7.84 2.06
C ARG A 39 8.28 7.56 1.22
N ARG A 40 8.05 6.29 0.91
CA ARG A 40 6.90 5.76 0.19
C ARG A 40 6.11 4.82 1.10
N VAL A 41 4.84 5.13 1.29
CA VAL A 41 3.85 4.24 1.90
C VAL A 41 3.11 3.57 0.76
N ARG A 42 3.42 2.28 0.56
CA ARG A 42 2.92 1.46 -0.54
C ARG A 42 1.66 0.74 -0.09
N LEU A 43 0.55 1.01 -0.74
CA LEU A 43 -0.78 0.51 -0.44
C LEU A 43 -1.16 -0.57 -1.46
N GLY A 44 -1.22 -1.83 -1.05
CA GLY A 44 -1.52 -2.94 -1.93
C GLY A 44 -2.93 -2.87 -2.47
N ILE A 45 -3.05 -2.86 -3.80
CA ILE A 45 -4.31 -2.93 -4.55
C ILE A 45 -4.43 -4.23 -5.35
N GLY A 46 -3.41 -5.08 -5.31
CA GLY A 46 -3.31 -6.30 -6.11
C GLY A 46 -3.06 -6.03 -7.60
N HIS A 47 -2.63 -7.07 -8.30
CA HIS A 47 -2.40 -7.03 -9.75
C HIS A 47 -3.53 -7.78 -10.47
N PRO A 48 -4.07 -7.27 -11.59
CA PRO A 48 -5.13 -7.93 -12.36
C PRO A 48 -4.67 -9.21 -13.10
N GLY A 49 -3.53 -9.78 -12.73
CA GLY A 49 -2.87 -10.93 -13.40
C GLY A 49 -2.28 -10.64 -14.78
N VAL A 50 -2.89 -9.77 -15.57
CA VAL A 50 -2.53 -9.50 -16.97
C VAL A 50 -2.10 -8.04 -17.14
N LYS A 51 -0.94 -7.81 -17.76
CA LYS A 51 -0.31 -6.48 -17.87
C LYS A 51 -1.18 -5.47 -18.62
N GLU A 52 -1.89 -5.92 -19.64
CA GLU A 52 -2.77 -5.10 -20.49
C GLU A 52 -3.96 -4.53 -19.70
N LEU A 53 -4.37 -5.20 -18.61
CA LEU A 53 -5.47 -4.77 -17.76
C LEU A 53 -5.04 -3.78 -16.66
N VAL A 54 -3.75 -3.59 -16.45
CA VAL A 54 -3.22 -2.73 -15.37
C VAL A 54 -3.75 -1.31 -15.47
N HIS A 55 -3.79 -0.72 -16.67
CA HIS A 55 -4.26 0.64 -16.85
C HIS A 55 -5.74 0.80 -16.47
N GLY A 56 -6.57 -0.17 -16.86
CA GLY A 56 -7.98 -0.18 -16.46
C GLY A 56 -8.14 -0.38 -14.96
N HIS A 57 -7.37 -1.30 -14.36
CA HIS A 57 -7.41 -1.61 -12.94
C HIS A 57 -7.13 -0.39 -12.06
N VAL A 58 -6.04 0.34 -12.32
CA VAL A 58 -5.63 1.50 -11.49
C VAL A 58 -6.49 2.75 -11.70
N LEU A 59 -7.25 2.82 -12.79
CA LEU A 59 -8.14 3.95 -13.11
C LEU A 59 -9.61 3.67 -12.79
N SER A 60 -9.95 2.43 -12.43
CA SER A 60 -11.32 2.05 -12.08
C SER A 60 -11.59 2.28 -10.60
N ASP A 61 -12.86 2.48 -10.27
CA ASP A 61 -13.30 2.45 -8.88
C ASP A 61 -13.09 1.07 -8.27
N PHE A 62 -12.87 1.04 -6.95
CA PHE A 62 -12.90 -0.20 -6.17
C PHE A 62 -14.26 -0.90 -6.31
N ALA A 63 -14.24 -2.23 -6.33
CA ALA A 63 -15.48 -2.99 -6.33
C ALA A 63 -16.22 -2.80 -4.99
N LYS A 64 -17.54 -2.98 -4.98
CA LYS A 64 -18.34 -2.90 -3.74
C LYS A 64 -17.85 -3.88 -2.66
N SER A 65 -17.31 -5.02 -3.07
CA SER A 65 -16.70 -6.01 -2.17
C SER A 65 -15.40 -5.54 -1.53
N ASP A 66 -14.72 -4.55 -2.11
CA ASP A 66 -13.46 -4.03 -1.63
C ASP A 66 -13.64 -2.91 -0.60
N ALA A 67 -14.78 -2.21 -0.65
CA ALA A 67 -15.07 -1.08 0.24
C ALA A 67 -14.77 -1.36 1.73
N PRO A 68 -15.14 -2.53 2.31
CA PRO A 68 -14.85 -2.81 3.72
C PRO A 68 -13.35 -2.75 4.07
N TRP A 69 -12.48 -3.34 3.23
CA TRP A 69 -11.05 -3.36 3.52
C TRP A 69 -10.40 -2.02 3.18
N VAL A 70 -10.87 -1.33 2.14
CA VAL A 70 -10.38 0.01 1.76
C VAL A 70 -10.65 1.03 2.87
N GLU A 71 -11.89 1.09 3.36
CA GLU A 71 -12.29 1.99 4.45
C GLU A 71 -11.51 1.69 5.72
N ALA A 72 -11.39 0.41 6.07
CA ALA A 72 -10.62 -0.01 7.23
C ALA A 72 -9.14 0.36 7.12
N LEU A 73 -8.56 0.21 5.93
CA LEU A 73 -7.17 0.55 5.67
C LEU A 73 -6.92 2.05 5.78
N CYS A 74 -7.77 2.85 5.15
CA CYS A 74 -7.70 4.31 5.21
C CYS A 74 -7.82 4.81 6.65
N ALA A 75 -8.76 4.27 7.43
CA ALA A 75 -8.90 4.61 8.84
C ALA A 75 -7.65 4.23 9.65
N ALA A 76 -7.13 3.01 9.48
CA ALA A 76 -5.94 2.56 10.19
C ALA A 76 -4.69 3.40 9.86
N ILE A 77 -4.56 3.83 8.60
CA ILE A 77 -3.48 4.73 8.18
C ILE A 77 -3.65 6.10 8.83
N ALA A 78 -4.86 6.67 8.79
CA ALA A 78 -5.14 7.99 9.37
C ALA A 78 -4.84 8.02 10.88
N ASP A 79 -5.33 7.03 11.63
CA ASP A 79 -5.14 6.91 13.07
C ASP A 79 -3.65 6.82 13.49
N ASN A 80 -2.80 6.34 12.58
CA ASN A 80 -1.38 6.08 12.85
C ASN A 80 -0.43 7.03 12.10
N ALA A 81 -0.94 7.96 11.27
CA ALA A 81 -0.12 8.80 10.40
C ALA A 81 0.92 9.65 11.16
N GLY A 82 0.63 10.04 12.41
CA GLY A 82 1.58 10.76 13.28
C GLY A 82 2.86 9.97 13.61
N LEU A 83 2.87 8.65 13.43
CA LEU A 83 4.10 7.84 13.55
C LEU A 83 5.07 8.10 12.40
N LEU A 84 4.56 8.46 11.22
CA LEU A 84 5.42 8.80 10.08
C LEU A 84 6.16 10.12 10.36
N THR A 85 5.51 11.13 10.93
CA THR A 85 6.16 12.41 11.22
C THR A 85 7.27 12.29 12.27
N SER A 86 7.16 11.32 13.17
CA SER A 86 8.18 10.99 14.18
C SER A 86 9.22 9.95 13.73
N GLY A 87 9.22 9.55 12.46
CA GLY A 87 10.20 8.61 11.90
C GLY A 87 10.01 7.14 12.33
N LYS A 88 8.87 6.80 12.94
CA LYS A 88 8.57 5.46 13.47
C LYS A 88 7.94 4.55 12.41
N ASP A 89 8.61 4.39 11.28
CA ASP A 89 8.08 3.70 10.10
C ASP A 89 7.70 2.24 10.36
N SER A 90 8.58 1.49 11.02
CA SER A 90 8.31 0.09 11.39
C SER A 90 7.12 -0.02 12.34
N THR A 91 6.99 0.90 13.29
CA THR A 91 5.86 0.94 14.22
C THR A 91 4.56 1.29 13.50
N PHE A 92 4.59 2.28 12.60
CA PHE A 92 3.45 2.62 11.74
C PHE A 92 2.97 1.39 10.96
N GLN A 93 3.88 0.74 10.24
CA GLN A 93 3.55 -0.42 9.43
C GLN A 93 2.99 -1.57 10.29
N ASN A 94 3.58 -1.83 11.45
CA ASN A 94 3.11 -2.87 12.37
C ASN A 94 1.71 -2.55 12.91
N LYS A 95 1.46 -1.31 13.34
CA LYS A 95 0.14 -0.92 13.85
C LYS A 95 -0.96 -1.00 12.80
N VAL A 96 -0.69 -0.55 11.58
CA VAL A 96 -1.64 -0.70 10.46
C VAL A 96 -1.88 -2.19 10.19
N HIS A 97 -0.83 -3.02 10.17
CA HIS A 97 -0.97 -4.45 9.99
C HIS A 97 -1.85 -5.10 11.08
N LEU A 98 -1.58 -4.82 12.35
CA LEU A 98 -2.36 -5.35 13.48
C LEU A 98 -3.81 -4.87 13.45
N ALA A 99 -4.06 -3.60 13.07
CA ALA A 99 -5.42 -3.07 12.93
C ALA A 99 -6.21 -3.80 11.83
N MET A 100 -5.59 -4.04 10.67
CA MET A 100 -6.20 -4.80 9.58
C MET A 100 -6.41 -6.27 9.94
N GLN A 101 -5.46 -6.88 10.67
CA GLN A 101 -5.59 -8.25 11.19
C GLN A 101 -6.74 -8.38 12.18
N ALA A 102 -6.86 -7.44 13.13
CA ALA A 102 -7.93 -7.44 14.12
C ALA A 102 -9.32 -7.30 13.48
N LYS A 103 -9.41 -6.64 12.33
CA LYS A 103 -10.64 -6.53 11.52
C LYS A 103 -10.87 -7.73 10.59
N GLY A 104 -9.97 -8.71 10.57
CA GLY A 104 -10.13 -9.95 9.79
C GLY A 104 -9.78 -9.84 8.31
N PHE A 105 -9.05 -8.81 7.89
CA PHE A 105 -8.69 -8.62 6.47
C PHE A 105 -7.42 -9.36 6.04
N PHE A 106 -6.79 -10.11 6.95
CA PHE A 106 -5.71 -11.03 6.61
C PHE A 106 -6.11 -12.44 7.01
N ASP A 107 -5.86 -13.40 6.13
CA ASP A 107 -6.07 -14.80 6.45
C ASP A 107 -5.28 -15.19 7.71
N LYS A 108 -5.91 -16.00 8.56
CA LYS A 108 -5.18 -16.88 9.47
C LYS A 108 -4.46 -17.87 8.56
N ASP A 109 -3.13 -17.82 8.54
CA ASP A 109 -2.24 -18.66 7.75
C ASP A 109 -2.02 -18.25 6.29
N SER A 110 -1.18 -17.22 6.12
CA SER A 110 -0.08 -17.30 5.15
C SER A 110 1.24 -17.44 5.91
N GLY A 111 1.35 -18.57 6.63
CA GLY A 111 2.65 -19.09 7.03
C GLY A 111 3.43 -19.35 5.75
N GLY A 112 4.45 -18.53 5.51
CA GLY A 112 5.39 -18.75 4.42
C GLY A 112 5.95 -20.16 4.57
N ALA A 113 5.60 -21.02 3.61
CA ALA A 113 6.39 -22.20 3.35
C ALA A 113 7.81 -21.72 2.97
N ALA A 114 8.79 -22.44 3.54
CA ALA A 114 10.22 -22.22 3.46
C ALA A 114 10.76 -22.04 2.04
#